data_AF-A0A6L6VIN3-F1
#
_entry.id   AF-A0A6L6VIN3-F1
#
_cell.length_a   1.000
_cell.length_b   1.000
_cell.length_c   1.000
_cell.angle_alpha   90.00
_cell.angle_beta   90.00
_cell.angle_gamma   90.00
#
_symmetry.space_group_name_H-M   'P 1'
#
loop_
_entity.id
_entity.type
_entity.pdbx_description
1 polymer ?
#
loop_
_entity_poly.entity_id
_entity_poly.type
_entity_poly.pdbx_seq_one_letter_code
_entity_poly.pdbx_strand_id
1 'polypeptide(L)'
;MTGLLPIVEQLCDCQTDAKRADWLLRVPQGVIYRDNAAIRMVLRTAGFLIGVEYIDAELAAFNSTRTEQGCWRDSVLLSIGATRAALLAVVRKGGGQ
;
A
#
# COMPACT_ATOMS: atom_id res chain seq x y z
N MET A 1 12.84 14.39 -15.36
CA MET A 1 11.50 13.79 -15.16
C MET A 1 11.69 12.31 -14.89
N THR A 2 11.18 11.79 -13.78
CA THR A 2 11.39 10.41 -13.31
C THR A 2 10.57 9.36 -14.07
N GLY A 3 9.69 9.78 -15.00
CA GLY A 3 8.83 8.89 -15.78
C GLY A 3 7.66 8.28 -14.97
N LEU A 4 7.50 8.67 -13.70
CA LEU A 4 6.42 8.24 -12.83
C LEU A 4 5.15 9.06 -13.09
N LEU A 5 3.98 8.52 -12.71
CA LEU A 5 2.79 9.35 -12.64
C LEU A 5 2.91 10.38 -11.51
N PRO A 6 2.29 11.57 -11.66
CA PRO A 6 2.27 12.59 -10.61
C PRO A 6 1.79 12.08 -9.24
N ILE A 7 0.90 11.08 -9.22
CA ILE A 7 0.41 10.51 -7.97
C ILE A 7 1.48 9.73 -7.19
N VAL A 8 2.43 9.08 -7.88
CA VAL A 8 3.54 8.36 -7.25
C VAL A 8 4.64 9.34 -6.81
N GLU A 9 4.80 10.45 -7.51
CA GLU A 9 5.69 11.54 -7.07
C GLU A 9 5.30 12.07 -5.69
N GLN A 10 3.98 12.16 -5.39
CA GLN A 10 3.50 12.52 -4.06
C GLN A 10 3.97 11.58 -2.95
N LEU A 11 4.16 10.28 -3.25
CA LEU A 11 4.72 9.33 -2.28
C LEU A 11 6.19 9.63 -1.99
N CYS A 12 6.97 10.04 -3.00
CA CYS A 12 8.35 10.46 -2.83
C CYS A 12 8.47 11.71 -1.94
N ASP A 13 7.50 12.62 -2.04
CA ASP A 13 7.46 13.86 -1.24
C ASP A 13 7.03 13.64 0.22
N CYS A 14 6.54 12.45 0.57
CA CYS A 14 6.17 12.13 1.94
C CYS A 14 7.41 12.09 2.83
N GLN A 15 7.46 12.99 3.82
CA GLN A 15 8.59 13.09 4.76
C GLN A 15 8.49 12.12 5.95
N THR A 16 7.29 11.62 6.27
CA THR A 16 7.05 10.76 7.43
C THR A 16 6.32 9.49 7.05
N ASP A 17 6.52 8.44 7.84
CA ASP A 17 5.83 7.15 7.64
C ASP A 17 4.30 7.28 7.79
N ALA A 18 3.83 8.21 8.62
CA ALA A 18 2.41 8.51 8.72
C ALA A 18 1.85 9.10 7.43
N LYS A 19 2.58 10.00 6.76
CA LYS A 19 2.18 10.53 5.44
C LYS A 19 2.21 9.44 4.36
N ARG A 20 3.23 8.56 4.38
CA ARG A 20 3.31 7.41 3.47
C ARG A 20 2.15 6.44 3.67
N ALA A 21 1.82 6.14 4.93
CA ALA A 21 0.69 5.27 5.28
C ALA A 21 -0.65 5.88 4.86
N ASP A 22 -0.87 7.18 5.08
CA ASP A 22 -2.09 7.88 4.64
C ASP A 22 -2.21 7.86 3.11
N TRP A 23 -1.11 8.11 2.39
CA TRP A 23 -1.08 8.00 0.92
C TRP A 23 -1.45 6.58 0.46
N LEU A 24 -0.86 5.53 1.05
CA LEU A 24 -1.14 4.14 0.71
C LEU A 24 -2.60 3.73 0.96
N LEU A 25 -3.24 4.32 1.97
CA LEU A 25 -4.64 4.06 2.29
C LEU A 25 -5.63 4.74 1.33
N ARG A 26 -5.18 5.76 0.58
CA ARG A 26 -6.00 6.60 -0.32
C ARG A 26 -5.72 6.38 -1.81
N VAL A 27 -4.53 5.91 -2.17
CA VAL A 27 -4.14 5.72 -3.56
C VAL A 27 -5.07 4.71 -4.26
N PRO A 28 -5.49 4.94 -5.52
CA PRO A 28 -6.32 4.00 -6.26
C PRO A 28 -5.61 2.64 -6.49
N GLN A 29 -6.36 1.53 -6.41
CA GLN A 29 -5.82 0.19 -6.66
C GLN A 29 -5.16 0.03 -8.04
N GLY A 30 -5.69 0.70 -9.07
CA GLY A 30 -5.09 0.67 -10.41
C GLY A 30 -3.66 1.24 -10.46
N VAL A 31 -3.37 2.25 -9.62
CA VAL A 31 -2.02 2.82 -9.47
C VAL A 31 -1.12 1.85 -8.71
N ILE A 32 -1.63 1.23 -7.63
CA ILE A 32 -0.90 0.17 -6.91
C ILE A 32 -0.49 -0.93 -7.88
N TYR A 33 -1.43 -1.46 -8.67
CA TYR A 33 -1.16 -2.54 -9.61
C TYR A 33 -0.11 -2.15 -10.67
N ARG A 34 -0.29 -1.00 -11.30
CA ARG A 34 0.55 -0.55 -12.42
C ARG A 34 1.97 -0.17 -11.98
N ASP A 35 2.11 0.52 -10.85
CA ASP A 35 3.36 1.13 -10.40
C ASP A 35 3.97 0.42 -9.18
N ASN A 36 3.53 -0.81 -8.90
CA ASN A 36 3.92 -1.58 -7.72
C ASN A 36 5.44 -1.64 -7.50
N ALA A 37 6.25 -1.77 -8.56
CA ALA A 37 7.71 -1.83 -8.46
C ALA A 37 8.31 -0.48 -8.00
N ALA A 38 7.84 0.63 -8.56
CA ALA A 38 8.29 1.97 -8.19
C ALA A 38 7.86 2.31 -6.76
N ILE A 39 6.61 2.02 -6.40
CA ILE A 39 6.09 2.23 -5.04
C ILE A 39 6.94 1.46 -4.03
N ARG A 40 7.19 0.16 -4.26
CA ARG A 40 8.04 -0.65 -3.36
C ARG A 40 9.44 -0.08 -3.23
N MET A 41 10.05 0.40 -4.33
CA MET A 41 11.38 0.97 -4.29
C MET A 41 11.44 2.24 -3.44
N VAL A 42 10.46 3.14 -3.57
CA VAL A 42 10.34 4.35 -2.72
C VAL A 42 10.19 3.97 -1.25
N LEU A 43 9.30 3.03 -0.94
CA LEU A 43 9.06 2.57 0.44
C LEU A 43 10.28 1.90 1.07
N ARG A 44 10.98 1.04 0.32
CA ARG A 44 12.23 0.40 0.78
C ARG A 44 13.34 1.42 1.02
N THR A 45 13.47 2.40 0.13
CA THR A 45 14.46 3.48 0.27
C THR A 45 14.20 4.31 1.52
N ALA A 46 12.93 4.53 1.86
CA ALA A 46 12.51 5.21 3.08
C ALA A 46 12.58 4.32 4.35
N GLY A 47 12.88 3.03 4.24
CA GLY A 47 12.84 2.08 5.36
C GLY A 47 11.44 1.72 5.85
N PHE A 48 10.38 2.13 5.15
CA PHE A 48 8.99 1.91 5.58
C PHE A 48 8.46 0.53 5.14
N LEU A 49 8.96 -0.52 5.81
CA LEU A 49 8.69 -1.92 5.43
C LEU A 49 7.21 -2.34 5.58
N ILE A 50 6.48 -1.79 6.55
CA ILE A 50 5.03 -2.05 6.72
C ILE A 50 4.27 -1.65 5.44
N GLY A 51 4.67 -0.57 4.78
CA GLY A 51 4.09 -0.17 3.50
C GLY A 51 4.38 -1.16 2.37
N VAL A 52 5.56 -1.80 2.38
CA VAL A 52 5.92 -2.83 1.40
C VAL A 52 5.03 -4.06 1.57
N GLU A 53 4.84 -4.52 2.81
CA GLU A 53 3.95 -5.64 3.14
C GLU A 53 2.50 -5.39 2.70
N TYR A 54 2.01 -4.16 2.85
CA TYR A 54 0.68 -3.78 2.35
C TYR A 54 0.59 -3.90 0.82
N ILE A 55 1.58 -3.41 0.07
CA ILE A 55 1.59 -3.52 -1.39
C ILE A 55 1.69 -4.99 -1.84
N ASP A 56 2.45 -5.81 -1.11
CA ASP A 56 2.54 -7.25 -1.37
C ASP A 56 1.20 -7.96 -1.14
N ALA A 57 0.49 -7.61 -0.06
CA ALA A 57 -0.85 -8.14 0.22
C ALA A 57 -1.89 -7.75 -0.84
N GLU A 58 -1.92 -6.47 -1.25
CA GLU A 58 -2.83 -5.99 -2.32
C GLU A 58 -2.54 -6.70 -3.65
N LEU A 59 -1.26 -6.87 -4.02
CA LEU A 59 -0.90 -7.56 -5.26
C LEU A 59 -1.21 -9.07 -5.20
N ALA A 60 -0.99 -9.71 -4.05
CA ALA A 60 -1.37 -11.10 -3.85
C ALA A 60 -2.89 -11.29 -3.95
N ALA A 61 -3.67 -10.38 -3.38
CA ALA A 61 -5.12 -10.39 -3.47
C ALA A 61 -5.63 -10.20 -4.90
N PHE A 62 -5.05 -9.26 -5.64
CA PHE A 62 -5.37 -9.03 -7.05
C PHE A 62 -5.15 -10.29 -7.91
N ASN A 63 -4.08 -11.02 -7.64
CA ASN A 63 -3.73 -12.26 -8.36
C ASN A 63 -4.38 -13.52 -7.78
N SER A 64 -5.15 -13.41 -6.70
CA SER A 64 -5.75 -14.57 -6.04
C SER A 64 -6.89 -15.16 -6.86
N THR A 65 -6.93 -16.50 -6.93
CA THR A 65 -8.07 -17.20 -7.54
C THR A 65 -9.32 -16.97 -6.71
N ARG A 66 -10.39 -16.55 -7.39
CA ARG A 66 -11.70 -16.36 -6.77
C ARG A 66 -12.36 -17.69 -6.43
N THR A 67 -13.21 -17.66 -5.42
CA THR A 67 -14.12 -18.76 -5.08
C THR A 67 -15.12 -19.01 -6.21
N GLU A 68 -15.87 -20.11 -6.12
CA GLU A 68 -16.95 -20.44 -7.05
C GLU A 68 -18.00 -19.32 -7.17
N GLN A 69 -18.17 -18.53 -6.12
CA GLN A 69 -19.09 -17.38 -6.09
C GLN A 69 -18.44 -16.06 -6.57
N GLY A 70 -17.21 -16.10 -7.06
CA GLY A 70 -16.48 -14.91 -7.50
C GLY A 70 -15.89 -14.05 -6.37
N CYS A 71 -16.02 -14.45 -5.11
CA CYS A 71 -15.44 -13.75 -3.96
C CYS A 71 -13.95 -14.08 -3.75
N TRP A 72 -13.22 -13.23 -3.03
CA TRP A 72 -11.94 -13.61 -2.44
C TRP A 72 -12.13 -14.62 -1.31
N ARG A 73 -11.10 -15.44 -1.05
CA ARG A 73 -11.07 -16.34 0.11
C ARG A 73 -10.85 -15.55 1.40
N ASP A 74 -11.36 -16.06 2.52
CA ASP A 74 -11.22 -15.39 3.83
C ASP A 74 -9.77 -15.11 4.22
N SER A 75 -8.85 -16.01 3.89
CA SER A 75 -7.41 -15.79 4.14
C SER A 75 -6.85 -14.56 3.42
N VAL A 76 -7.32 -14.27 2.20
CA VAL A 76 -6.95 -13.08 1.42
C VAL A 76 -7.52 -11.83 2.08
N LEU A 77 -8.80 -11.87 2.46
CA LEU A 77 -9.47 -10.77 3.17
C LEU A 77 -8.78 -10.44 4.49
N LEU A 78 -8.43 -11.47 5.27
CA LEU A 78 -7.70 -11.34 6.53
C LEU A 78 -6.31 -10.73 6.32
N SER A 79 -5.58 -11.15 5.28
CA SER A 79 -4.25 -10.61 4.98
C SER A 79 -4.30 -9.12 4.63
N ILE A 80 -5.23 -8.70 3.77
CA ILE A 80 -5.40 -7.27 3.43
C ILE A 80 -5.88 -6.48 4.65
N GLY A 81 -6.83 -7.03 5.40
CA GLY A 81 -7.37 -6.39 6.61
C GLY A 81 -6.27 -6.13 7.65
N ALA A 82 -5.38 -7.09 7.87
CA ALA A 82 -4.27 -6.97 8.81
C ALA A 82 -3.27 -5.87 8.41
N THR A 83 -2.82 -5.85 7.16
CA THR A 83 -1.87 -4.83 6.68
C THR A 83 -2.52 -3.44 6.65
N ARG A 84 -3.80 -3.33 6.26
CA ARG A 84 -4.57 -2.08 6.32
C ARG A 84 -4.70 -1.57 7.76
N ALA A 85 -4.97 -2.45 8.72
CA ALA A 85 -5.05 -2.10 10.14
C ALA A 85 -3.69 -1.60 10.67
N ALA A 86 -2.58 -2.22 10.25
CA ALA A 86 -1.23 -1.78 10.59
C ALA A 86 -0.94 -0.36 10.06
N LEU A 87 -1.28 -0.06 8.80
CA LEU A 87 -1.15 1.29 8.25
C LEU A 87 -1.99 2.32 9.01
N LEU A 88 -3.23 2.00 9.35
CA LEU A 88 -4.09 2.88 10.15
C LEU A 88 -3.47 3.17 11.53
N ALA A 89 -2.81 2.19 12.15
CA ALA A 89 -2.10 2.41 13.40
C ALA A 89 -0.90 3.37 13.24
N VAL A 90 -0.16 3.30 12.12
CA VAL A 90 0.93 4.23 11.79
C VAL A 90 0.39 5.66 11.62
N VAL A 91 -0.71 5.84 10.87
CA VAL A 91 -1.35 7.14 10.68
C VAL A 91 -1.78 7.74 12.03
N ARG A 92 -2.45 6.96 12.88
CA ARG A 92 -2.90 7.43 14.21
C ARG A 92 -1.74 7.85 15.10
N LYS A 93 -0.64 7.09 15.13
CA LYS A 93 0.55 7.41 15.93
C LYS A 93 1.23 8.70 15.46
N GLY A 94 1.24 8.97 14.15
CA GLY A 94 1.84 10.19 13.59
C GLY A 94 0.94 11.43 13.57
N GLY A 95 -0.35 11.28 13.92
CA GLY A 95 -1.31 12.40 14.02
C GLY A 95 -1.25 13.16 15.36
N GLY A 96 -0.43 12.72 16.31
CA GLY A 96 -0.09 13.47 17.52
C GLY A 96 1.20 14.25 17.32
N GLN A 97 1.14 15.35 16.59
CA GLN A 97 2.17 16.40 16.58
C GLN A 97 1.55 17.70 17.08
#